data_AF-A0A8S9LQW3-F1
#
_entry.id   AF-A0A8S9LQW3-F1
#
_cell.length_a   1.000
_cell.length_b   1.000
_cell.length_c   1.000
_cell.angle_alpha   90.00
_cell.angle_beta   90.00
_cell.angle_gamma   90.00
#
_symmetry.space_group_name_H-M   'P 1'
#
loop_
_entity.id
_entity.type
_entity.pdbx_description
1 polymer ?
#
loop_
_entity_poly.entity_id
_entity_poly.type
_entity_poly.pdbx_seq_one_letter_code
_entity_poly.pdbx_strand_id
1 'polypeptide(L)'
;MDSSSLKCLEFGKLVLKSDLLPNSWSKISEVYESTNRNQDSSLKIKIYPETKYTTVVFDAPLLRTNYPSDSASTTLSGTPDQNPFHFLYLEKISSFSIHAPAYQLFDSAKNDLIHLKSELLKSKKQVILTGAALGGSVASLFTLWLLDTVDPKLRRPLCIAFGSPFIGDASLQQILENSLRNSCFLHVADAAQTLLTQAFKPFGTFLICFDSQCICIDDPETVTELLGGANTDEVVWRDYSEVLGRLVQPLAVETRLIVDDGIIDRMAERAANKKLRFDPLDTNQPQLGLPLTFLVLK
;
A
#
# COMPACT_ATOMS: atom_id res chain seq x y z
N MET A 1 0.60 -20.72 19.13
CA MET A 1 0.29 -19.50 18.35
C MET A 1 0.67 -18.33 19.22
N ASP A 2 1.73 -17.65 18.82
CA ASP A 2 2.30 -16.56 19.60
C ASP A 2 1.49 -15.27 19.40
N SER A 3 1.57 -14.34 20.35
CA SER A 3 0.70 -13.14 20.40
C SER A 3 0.78 -12.27 19.14
N SER A 4 1.93 -12.23 18.45
CA SER A 4 2.13 -11.53 17.18
C SER A 4 1.34 -12.18 16.04
N SER A 5 1.48 -13.50 15.90
CA SER A 5 0.84 -14.31 14.88
C SER A 5 -0.70 -14.23 14.93
N LEU A 6 -1.26 -14.23 16.14
CA LEU A 6 -2.69 -14.11 16.38
C LEU A 6 -3.21 -12.73 15.96
N LYS A 7 -2.48 -11.66 16.27
CA LYS A 7 -2.86 -10.28 15.89
C LYS A 7 -2.87 -10.08 14.38
N CYS A 8 -1.87 -10.61 13.67
CA CYS A 8 -1.79 -10.54 12.21
C CYS A 8 -2.99 -11.23 11.54
N LEU A 9 -3.38 -12.41 12.06
CA LEU A 9 -4.52 -13.18 11.56
C LEU A 9 -5.87 -12.51 11.89
N GLU A 10 -6.04 -12.02 13.12
CA GLU A 10 -7.25 -11.32 13.54
C GLU A 10 -7.47 -10.03 12.76
N PHE A 11 -6.41 -9.26 12.52
CA PHE A 11 -6.50 -8.03 11.74
C PHE A 11 -6.81 -8.33 10.27
N GLY A 12 -6.18 -9.37 9.68
CA GLY A 12 -6.54 -9.83 8.33
C GLY A 12 -8.02 -10.21 8.22
N LYS A 13 -8.55 -10.98 9.18
CA LYS A 13 -9.98 -11.32 9.25
C LYS A 13 -10.88 -10.09 9.41
N LEU A 14 -10.46 -9.09 10.17
CA LEU A 14 -11.22 -7.84 10.34
C LEU A 14 -11.31 -7.08 9.02
N VAL A 15 -10.20 -6.96 8.29
CA VAL A 15 -10.14 -6.32 6.97
C VAL A 15 -11.01 -7.07 5.97
N LEU A 16 -10.98 -8.41 5.94
CA LEU A 16 -11.85 -9.22 5.07
C LEU A 16 -13.34 -9.10 5.37
N LYS A 17 -13.70 -8.96 6.65
CA LYS A 17 -15.09 -8.74 7.07
C LYS A 17 -15.60 -7.34 6.73
N SER A 18 -14.71 -6.43 6.31
CA SER A 18 -15.12 -5.15 5.78
C SER A 18 -15.47 -5.29 4.30
N ASP A 19 -16.51 -4.56 3.85
CA ASP A 19 -16.85 -4.49 2.43
C ASP A 19 -15.81 -3.70 1.61
N LEU A 20 -14.72 -3.23 2.22
CA LEU A 20 -13.74 -2.35 1.57
C LEU A 20 -12.98 -3.06 0.44
N LEU A 21 -12.51 -4.29 0.64
CA LEU A 21 -11.75 -5.00 -0.40
C LEU A 21 -12.64 -5.41 -1.58
N PRO A 22 -13.80 -6.08 -1.37
CA PRO A 22 -14.69 -6.44 -2.47
C PRO A 22 -15.21 -5.20 -3.23
N ASN A 23 -15.58 -4.12 -2.52
CA ASN A 23 -16.04 -2.90 -3.18
C ASN A 23 -14.94 -2.21 -3.99
N SER A 24 -13.71 -2.17 -3.47
CA SER A 24 -12.58 -1.58 -4.20
C SER A 24 -12.25 -2.38 -5.45
N TRP A 25 -12.19 -3.71 -5.31
CA TRP A 25 -11.91 -4.60 -6.44
C TRP A 25 -13.02 -4.60 -7.50
N SER A 26 -14.28 -4.57 -7.09
CA SER A 26 -15.44 -4.47 -7.99
C SER A 26 -15.34 -3.23 -8.89
N LYS A 27 -14.99 -2.07 -8.32
CA LYS A 27 -14.80 -0.83 -9.09
C LYS A 27 -13.56 -0.86 -9.99
N ILE A 28 -12.47 -1.49 -9.53
CA ILE A 28 -11.28 -1.73 -10.38
C ILE A 28 -11.68 -2.57 -11.60
N SER A 29 -12.42 -3.66 -11.38
CA SER A 29 -12.86 -4.59 -12.43
C SER A 29 -13.78 -3.90 -13.44
N GLU A 30 -14.73 -3.09 -12.97
CA GLU A 30 -15.60 -2.29 -13.84
C GLU A 30 -14.80 -1.34 -14.74
N VAL A 31 -13.81 -0.63 -14.18
CA VAL A 31 -12.94 0.25 -14.99
C VAL A 31 -12.12 -0.57 -15.98
N TYR A 32 -11.52 -1.67 -15.52
CA TYR A 32 -10.70 -2.55 -16.33
C TYR A 32 -11.45 -3.07 -17.56
N GLU A 33 -12.67 -3.59 -17.38
CA GLU A 33 -13.51 -4.15 -18.45
C GLU A 33 -13.99 -3.09 -19.44
N SER A 34 -14.22 -1.87 -18.96
CA SER A 34 -14.64 -0.74 -19.81
C SER A 34 -13.51 -0.13 -20.65
N THR A 35 -12.25 -0.49 -20.37
CA THR A 35 -11.06 0.08 -21.03
C THR A 35 -10.66 -0.72 -22.28
N ASN A 36 -10.61 -0.05 -23.44
CA ASN A 36 -10.06 -0.64 -24.67
C ASN A 36 -8.52 -0.63 -24.67
N ARG A 37 -7.92 -1.71 -24.14
CA ARG A 37 -6.46 -1.85 -23.94
C ARG A 37 -5.62 -1.92 -25.22
N ASN A 38 -6.24 -2.09 -26.37
CA ASN A 38 -5.53 -2.13 -27.65
C ASN A 38 -5.15 -0.73 -28.16
N GLN A 39 -5.69 0.34 -27.57
CA GLN A 39 -5.45 1.72 -28.00
C GLN A 39 -5.06 2.69 -26.86
N ASP A 40 -5.43 2.39 -25.62
CA ASP A 40 -5.15 3.27 -24.47
C ASP A 40 -3.83 2.93 -23.77
N SER A 41 -2.86 3.84 -23.87
CA SER A 41 -1.59 3.78 -23.12
C SER A 41 -1.53 4.76 -21.95
N SER A 42 -2.58 5.55 -21.71
CA SER A 42 -2.62 6.55 -20.64
C SER A 42 -3.23 6.01 -19.35
N LEU A 43 -2.85 6.61 -18.22
CA LEU A 43 -3.49 6.41 -16.93
C LEU A 43 -4.94 6.87 -16.98
N LYS A 44 -5.86 6.04 -16.50
CA LYS A 44 -7.27 6.38 -16.33
C LYS A 44 -7.59 6.53 -14.85
N ILE A 45 -8.39 7.55 -14.56
CA ILE A 45 -8.82 7.86 -13.21
C ILE A 45 -10.35 7.95 -13.20
N LYS A 46 -11.00 7.13 -12.38
CA LYS A 46 -12.46 7.17 -12.22
C LYS A 46 -12.84 7.42 -10.76
N ILE A 47 -13.77 8.35 -10.56
CA ILE A 47 -14.20 8.79 -9.24
C ILE A 47 -15.60 8.22 -8.98
N TYR A 48 -15.75 7.59 -7.81
CA TYR A 48 -17.00 7.01 -7.33
C TYR A 48 -17.37 7.73 -6.02
N PRO A 49 -18.18 8.79 -6.09
CA PRO A 49 -18.63 9.49 -4.89
C PRO A 49 -19.67 8.65 -4.15
N GLU A 50 -19.46 8.41 -2.86
CA GLU A 50 -20.45 7.79 -1.99
C GLU A 50 -20.91 8.75 -0.89
N THR A 51 -21.86 8.30 -0.08
CA THR A 51 -22.43 9.09 1.01
C THR A 51 -21.39 9.40 2.09
N LYS A 52 -20.58 8.41 2.49
CA LYS A 52 -19.60 8.52 3.60
C LYS A 52 -18.16 8.76 3.14
N TYR A 53 -17.79 8.27 1.97
CA TYR A 53 -16.45 8.38 1.43
C TYR A 53 -16.48 8.58 -0.09
N THR A 54 -15.32 8.87 -0.67
CA THR A 54 -15.13 8.90 -2.12
C THR A 54 -14.09 7.85 -2.47
N THR A 55 -14.38 6.96 -3.43
CA THR A 55 -13.38 6.04 -3.97
C THR A 55 -12.83 6.60 -5.28
N VAL A 56 -11.52 6.57 -5.43
CA VAL A 56 -10.83 6.94 -6.66
C VAL A 56 -10.08 5.71 -7.17
N VAL A 57 -10.39 5.29 -8.39
CA VAL A 57 -9.79 4.13 -9.06
C VAL A 57 -8.75 4.61 -10.07
N PHE A 58 -7.55 4.06 -9.98
CA PHE A 58 -6.45 4.25 -10.92
C PHE A 58 -6.28 2.98 -11.75
N ASP A 59 -6.59 3.06 -13.04
CA ASP A 59 -6.38 1.99 -14.03
C ASP A 59 -5.21 2.39 -14.93
N ALA A 60 -4.18 1.56 -14.95
CA ALA A 60 -2.97 1.78 -15.72
C ALA A 60 -2.83 0.71 -16.81
N PRO A 61 -2.14 1.02 -17.92
CA PRO A 61 -1.81 0.02 -18.93
C PRO A 61 -0.98 -1.13 -18.32
N LEU A 62 -1.13 -2.33 -18.88
CA LEU A 62 -0.24 -3.44 -18.55
C LEU A 62 1.18 -3.10 -19.01
N LEU A 63 2.16 -3.40 -18.17
CA LEU A 63 3.56 -3.30 -18.55
C LEU A 63 3.79 -4.25 -19.73
N ARG A 64 4.06 -3.69 -20.91
CA ARG A 64 4.55 -4.47 -22.04
C ARG A 64 6.00 -4.83 -21.70
N THR A 65 6.20 -6.10 -21.39
CA THR A 65 7.49 -6.77 -21.14
C THR A 65 8.54 -6.27 -22.12
N ASN A 66 9.47 -5.43 -21.63
CA ASN A 66 10.77 -5.01 -22.18
C ASN A 66 11.24 -3.68 -21.55
N TYR A 67 11.07 -3.49 -20.23
CA TYR A 67 11.78 -2.39 -19.55
C TYR A 67 13.19 -2.89 -19.22
N PRO A 68 14.26 -2.25 -19.75
CA PRO A 68 15.62 -2.58 -19.34
C PRO A 68 15.74 -2.42 -17.83
N SER A 69 16.31 -3.40 -17.13
CA SER A 69 16.43 -3.40 -15.67
C SER A 69 17.15 -2.15 -15.12
N ASP A 70 18.03 -1.54 -15.91
CA ASP A 70 18.74 -0.28 -15.58
C ASP A 70 17.85 0.97 -15.64
N SER A 71 16.65 0.88 -16.23
CA SER A 71 15.66 1.96 -16.35
C SER A 71 14.45 1.78 -15.43
N ALA A 72 14.52 0.85 -14.46
CA ALA A 72 13.41 0.52 -13.57
C ALA A 72 13.23 1.52 -12.41
N SER A 73 14.21 2.38 -12.14
CA SER A 73 14.18 3.35 -11.05
C SER A 73 14.40 4.79 -11.51
N THR A 74 13.79 5.73 -10.80
CA THR A 74 14.00 7.17 -10.96
C THR A 74 14.34 7.73 -9.60
N THR A 75 15.55 8.30 -9.47
CA THR A 75 15.98 8.97 -8.24
C THR A 75 15.36 10.35 -8.16
N LEU A 76 14.62 10.59 -7.09
CA LEU A 76 14.06 11.88 -6.76
C LEU A 76 15.00 12.62 -5.80
N SER A 77 15.44 13.79 -6.23
CA SER A 77 16.30 14.72 -5.47
C SER A 77 15.89 16.16 -5.81
N GLY A 78 16.45 17.15 -5.11
CA GLY A 78 16.25 18.56 -5.47
C GLY A 78 15.07 19.26 -4.78
N THR A 79 14.67 20.41 -5.29
CA THR A 79 13.70 21.35 -4.67
C THR A 79 12.23 20.93 -4.84
N PRO A 80 11.27 21.54 -4.12
CA PRO A 80 9.84 21.25 -4.29
C PRO A 80 9.31 21.39 -5.73
N ASP A 81 9.87 22.31 -6.52
CA ASP A 81 9.49 22.49 -7.93
C ASP A 81 9.94 21.32 -8.82
N GLN A 82 10.99 20.62 -8.40
CA GLN A 82 11.58 19.49 -9.12
C GLN A 82 11.02 18.14 -8.65
N ASN A 83 10.72 18.03 -7.36
CA ASN A 83 10.22 16.81 -6.73
C ASN A 83 8.90 17.07 -5.98
N PRO A 84 7.75 16.54 -6.47
CA PRO A 84 6.47 16.67 -5.76
C PRO A 84 6.46 15.98 -4.39
N PHE A 85 7.46 15.14 -4.12
CA PHE A 85 7.66 14.42 -2.88
C PHE A 85 8.79 14.98 -1.99
N HIS A 86 9.22 16.23 -2.23
CA HIS A 86 10.27 16.89 -1.43
C HIS A 86 9.96 16.90 0.08
N PHE A 87 8.66 16.97 0.44
CA PHE A 87 8.17 16.93 1.82
C PHE A 87 8.43 15.60 2.56
N LEU A 88 8.94 14.57 1.87
CA LEU A 88 9.37 13.31 2.46
C LEU A 88 10.84 13.31 2.89
N TYR A 89 11.64 14.30 2.50
CA TYR A 89 13.04 14.35 2.92
C TYR A 89 13.17 14.48 4.43
N LEU A 90 14.17 13.78 4.97
CA LEU A 90 14.61 13.90 6.35
C LEU A 90 15.99 14.57 6.36
N GLU A 91 16.41 15.12 7.49
CA GLU A 91 17.75 15.73 7.61
C GLU A 91 18.89 14.80 7.14
N LYS A 92 18.71 13.48 7.32
CA LYS A 92 19.69 12.45 6.93
C LYS A 92 19.40 11.78 5.59
N ILE A 93 18.25 12.04 4.96
CA ILE A 93 17.81 11.40 3.71
C ILE A 93 17.26 12.49 2.78
N SER A 94 18.09 12.98 1.88
CA SER A 94 17.79 14.06 0.93
C SER A 94 17.45 13.58 -0.49
N SER A 95 17.44 12.26 -0.70
CA SER A 95 17.07 11.62 -1.96
C SER A 95 16.58 10.21 -1.71
N PHE A 96 15.69 9.73 -2.58
CA PHE A 96 15.24 8.34 -2.62
C PHE A 96 14.83 7.98 -4.04
N SER A 97 14.84 6.69 -4.35
CA SER A 97 14.47 6.18 -5.68
C SER A 97 13.09 5.55 -5.66
N ILE A 98 12.37 5.72 -6.77
CA ILE A 98 11.05 5.13 -6.98
C ILE A 98 10.96 4.39 -8.31
N HIS A 99 9.99 3.49 -8.42
CA HIS A 99 9.71 2.71 -9.62
C HIS A 99 9.37 3.63 -10.81
N ALA A 100 10.26 3.66 -11.80
CA ALA A 100 10.21 4.62 -12.91
C ALA A 100 8.93 4.54 -13.73
N PRO A 101 8.41 3.35 -14.14
CA PRO A 101 7.16 3.27 -14.88
C PRO A 101 5.96 3.85 -14.11
N ALA A 102 5.92 3.66 -12.79
CA ALA A 102 4.85 4.20 -11.95
C ALA A 102 4.96 5.74 -11.87
N TYR A 103 6.18 6.25 -11.71
CA TYR A 103 6.41 7.69 -11.65
C TYR A 103 6.14 8.38 -12.99
N GLN A 104 6.53 7.78 -14.11
CA GLN A 104 6.27 8.32 -15.45
C GLN A 104 4.76 8.46 -15.72
N LEU A 105 3.96 7.46 -15.35
CA LEU A 105 2.50 7.56 -15.44
C LEU A 105 1.95 8.66 -14.53
N PHE A 106 2.42 8.74 -13.28
CA PHE A 106 2.03 9.79 -12.34
C PHE A 106 2.35 11.19 -12.89
N ASP A 107 3.56 11.42 -13.40
CA ASP A 107 4.00 12.71 -13.91
C ASP A 107 3.28 13.07 -15.22
N SER A 108 3.01 12.10 -16.09
CA SER A 108 2.24 12.31 -17.33
C SER A 108 0.80 12.80 -17.06
N ALA A 109 0.21 12.38 -15.94
CA ALA A 109 -1.15 12.75 -15.53
C ALA A 109 -1.18 13.93 -14.53
N LYS A 110 -0.05 14.60 -14.28
CA LYS A 110 0.11 15.56 -13.18
C LYS A 110 -0.92 16.69 -13.19
N ASN A 111 -1.30 17.21 -14.36
CA ASN A 111 -2.30 18.27 -14.47
C ASN A 111 -3.68 17.81 -13.96
N ASP A 112 -4.13 16.64 -14.38
CA ASP A 112 -5.41 16.06 -13.94
C ASP A 112 -5.36 15.73 -12.44
N LEU A 113 -4.21 15.24 -11.96
CA LEU A 113 -3.98 14.95 -10.55
C LEU A 113 -3.99 16.21 -9.67
N ILE A 114 -3.51 17.37 -10.16
CA ILE A 114 -3.61 18.65 -9.44
C ILE A 114 -5.08 19.02 -9.22
N HIS A 115 -5.89 18.92 -10.26
CA HIS A 115 -7.33 19.21 -10.17
C HIS A 115 -8.02 18.25 -9.20
N LEU A 116 -7.79 16.95 -9.35
CA LEU A 116 -8.32 15.92 -8.45
C LEU A 116 -7.92 16.16 -6.99
N LYS A 117 -6.63 16.44 -6.73
CA LYS A 117 -6.12 16.73 -5.38
C LYS A 117 -6.88 17.91 -4.75
N SER A 118 -7.12 18.98 -5.52
CA SER A 118 -7.90 20.14 -5.04
C SER A 118 -9.34 19.75 -4.68
N GLU A 119 -10.02 18.96 -5.51
CA GLU A 119 -11.40 18.53 -5.27
C GLU A 119 -11.53 17.63 -4.04
N LEU A 120 -10.62 16.66 -3.90
CA LEU A 120 -10.62 15.74 -2.77
C LEU A 120 -10.42 16.48 -1.44
N LEU A 121 -9.47 17.42 -1.39
CA LEU A 121 -9.21 18.23 -0.19
C LEU A 121 -10.39 19.13 0.17
N LYS A 122 -11.11 19.69 -0.82
CA LYS A 122 -12.31 20.51 -0.59
C LYS A 122 -13.48 19.70 -0.03
N SER A 123 -13.63 18.45 -0.47
CA SER A 123 -14.79 17.61 -0.09
C SER A 123 -14.84 17.27 1.40
N LYS A 124 -13.69 17.23 2.09
CA LYS A 124 -13.51 16.79 3.49
C LYS A 124 -14.08 15.39 3.80
N LYS A 125 -14.49 14.63 2.79
CA LYS A 125 -14.94 13.23 2.93
C LYS A 125 -13.73 12.33 3.15
N GLN A 126 -13.96 11.17 3.74
CA GLN A 126 -12.97 10.09 3.70
C GLN A 126 -12.66 9.75 2.25
N VAL A 127 -11.38 9.58 1.92
CA VAL A 127 -10.95 9.20 0.57
C VAL A 127 -10.39 7.78 0.62
N ILE A 128 -10.82 6.96 -0.33
CA ILE A 128 -10.22 5.65 -0.62
C ILE A 128 -9.61 5.73 -2.01
N LEU A 129 -8.32 5.45 -2.12
CA LEU A 129 -7.61 5.40 -3.38
C LEU A 129 -7.30 3.94 -3.68
N THR A 130 -7.57 3.49 -4.90
CA THR A 130 -7.39 2.08 -5.22
C THR A 130 -6.95 1.89 -6.66
N GLY A 131 -6.32 0.75 -6.91
CA GLY A 131 -5.84 0.35 -8.22
C GLY A 131 -5.17 -1.01 -8.13
N ALA A 132 -4.98 -1.63 -9.28
CA ALA A 132 -4.31 -2.92 -9.39
C ALA A 132 -3.02 -2.79 -10.21
N ALA A 133 -2.05 -3.68 -9.97
CA ALA A 133 -0.75 -3.67 -10.63
C ALA A 133 -0.14 -2.26 -10.62
N LEU A 134 0.25 -1.72 -11.78
CA LEU A 134 0.83 -0.39 -11.91
C LEU A 134 -0.15 0.74 -11.54
N GLY A 135 -1.46 0.54 -11.71
CA GLY A 135 -2.48 1.49 -11.29
C GLY A 135 -2.51 1.65 -9.78
N GLY A 136 -2.34 0.55 -9.04
CA GLY A 136 -2.16 0.59 -7.60
C GLY A 136 -0.85 1.28 -7.17
N SER A 137 0.23 1.15 -7.94
CA SER A 137 1.47 1.90 -7.69
C SER A 137 1.26 3.41 -7.85
N VAL A 138 0.54 3.84 -8.89
CA VAL A 138 0.19 5.26 -9.09
C VAL A 138 -0.77 5.75 -8.00
N ALA A 139 -1.75 4.93 -7.59
CA ALA A 139 -2.63 5.25 -6.47
C ALA A 139 -1.84 5.50 -5.17
N SER A 140 -0.80 4.69 -4.90
CA SER A 140 0.08 4.89 -3.74
C SER A 140 0.92 6.17 -3.86
N LEU A 141 1.49 6.47 -5.02
CA LEU A 141 2.22 7.74 -5.25
C LEU A 141 1.30 8.94 -5.06
N PHE A 142 0.09 8.91 -5.61
CA PHE A 142 -0.86 9.99 -5.43
C PHE A 142 -1.34 10.12 -3.97
N THR A 143 -1.46 9.00 -3.25
CA THR A 143 -1.76 9.01 -1.80
C THR A 143 -0.63 9.68 -1.00
N LEU A 144 0.63 9.35 -1.28
CA LEU A 144 1.78 10.05 -0.67
C LEU A 144 1.68 11.55 -0.94
N TRP A 145 1.45 11.95 -2.18
CA TRP A 145 1.35 13.35 -2.56
C TRP A 145 0.15 14.07 -1.92
N LEU A 146 -0.96 13.38 -1.67
CA LEU A 146 -2.12 13.94 -0.97
C LEU A 146 -1.78 14.21 0.51
N LEU A 147 -1.06 13.27 1.16
CA LEU A 147 -0.65 13.35 2.57
C LEU A 147 0.33 14.50 2.89
N ASP A 148 0.92 15.14 1.89
CA ASP A 148 1.64 16.41 2.03
C ASP A 148 0.74 17.53 2.56
N THR A 149 -0.51 17.54 2.10
CA THR A 149 -1.44 18.68 2.23
C THR A 149 -2.66 18.40 3.11
N VAL A 150 -2.85 17.15 3.53
CA VAL A 150 -4.01 16.77 4.36
C VAL A 150 -3.86 17.39 5.75
N ASP A 151 -4.87 18.15 6.17
CA ASP A 151 -4.97 18.64 7.55
C ASP A 151 -4.92 17.43 8.51
N PRO A 152 -4.00 17.39 9.48
CA PRO A 152 -3.91 16.31 10.46
C PRO A 152 -5.20 16.02 11.24
N LYS A 153 -6.13 16.98 11.29
CA LYS A 153 -7.46 16.85 11.92
C LYS A 153 -8.48 16.12 11.05
N LEU A 154 -8.26 16.09 9.73
CA LEU A 154 -9.12 15.35 8.81
C LEU A 154 -8.74 13.87 8.80
N ARG A 155 -9.66 13.03 8.33
CA ARG A 155 -9.33 11.62 8.16
C ARG A 155 -8.32 11.45 7.04
N ARG A 156 -7.28 10.69 7.32
CA ARG A 156 -6.25 10.38 6.33
C ARG A 156 -6.85 9.53 5.19
N PRO A 157 -6.41 9.74 3.95
CA PRO A 157 -6.76 8.83 2.86
C PRO A 157 -6.31 7.40 3.17
N LEU A 158 -7.04 6.42 2.63
CA LEU A 158 -6.64 5.01 2.64
C LEU A 158 -6.37 4.56 1.20
N CYS A 159 -5.15 4.11 0.94
CA CYS A 159 -4.77 3.48 -0.33
C CYS A 159 -4.93 1.95 -0.19
N ILE A 160 -5.71 1.33 -1.07
CA ILE A 160 -5.86 -0.13 -1.17
C ILE A 160 -5.35 -0.55 -2.55
N ALA A 161 -4.19 -1.20 -2.61
CA ALA A 161 -3.52 -1.54 -3.86
C ALA A 161 -3.44 -3.06 -4.04
N PHE A 162 -3.84 -3.58 -5.20
CA PHE A 162 -3.93 -5.03 -5.46
C PHE A 162 -2.81 -5.48 -6.41
N GLY A 163 -1.94 -6.38 -5.95
CA GLY A 163 -0.90 -6.96 -6.79
C GLY A 163 0.10 -5.96 -7.36
N SER A 164 0.26 -4.81 -6.69
CA SER A 164 1.17 -3.77 -7.15
C SER A 164 2.63 -4.13 -6.86
N PRO A 165 3.56 -3.80 -7.77
CA PRO A 165 4.99 -3.90 -7.49
C PRO A 165 5.39 -2.94 -6.37
N PHE A 166 6.50 -3.24 -5.69
CA PHE A 166 7.11 -2.31 -4.74
C PHE A 166 7.55 -1.02 -5.45
N ILE A 167 7.42 0.11 -4.76
CA ILE A 167 7.49 1.43 -5.39
C ILE A 167 8.73 2.19 -4.97
N GLY A 168 9.14 2.12 -3.70
CA GLY A 168 10.26 2.89 -3.14
C GLY A 168 11.46 2.04 -2.82
N ASP A 169 12.65 2.64 -2.80
CA ASP A 169 13.85 2.00 -2.29
C ASP A 169 13.90 1.95 -0.76
N ALA A 170 15.03 1.49 -0.21
CA ALA A 170 15.25 1.45 1.24
C ALA A 170 15.19 2.83 1.91
N SER A 171 15.57 3.90 1.20
CA SER A 171 15.49 5.26 1.73
C SER A 171 14.03 5.69 1.89
N LEU A 172 13.16 5.44 0.90
CA LEU A 172 11.73 5.72 1.05
C LEU A 172 11.08 4.87 2.14
N GLN A 173 11.42 3.57 2.20
CA GLN A 173 10.97 2.70 3.28
C GLN A 173 11.33 3.27 4.66
N GLN A 174 12.59 3.64 4.88
CA GLN A 174 13.06 4.19 6.16
C GLN A 174 12.34 5.51 6.52
N ILE A 175 12.07 6.37 5.53
CA ILE A 175 11.29 7.60 5.73
C ILE A 175 9.89 7.24 6.24
N LEU A 176 9.21 6.30 5.58
CA LEU A 176 7.82 5.97 5.87
C LEU A 176 7.67 5.16 7.17
N GLU A 177 8.59 4.27 7.51
CA GLU A 177 8.57 3.49 8.76
C GLU A 177 8.48 4.34 10.04
N ASN A 178 8.99 5.57 9.96
CA ASN A 178 9.00 6.56 11.04
C ASN A 178 7.89 7.61 10.88
N SER A 179 6.92 7.39 9.98
CA SER A 179 5.87 8.32 9.64
C SER A 179 4.48 7.72 9.82
N LEU A 180 3.53 8.51 10.33
CA LEU A 180 2.11 8.13 10.37
C LEU A 180 1.54 7.88 8.97
N ARG A 181 2.21 8.38 7.91
CA ARG A 181 1.85 8.13 6.51
C ARG A 181 1.86 6.64 6.18
N ASN A 182 2.71 5.83 6.82
CA ASN A 182 2.78 4.39 6.58
C ASN A 182 1.43 3.69 6.82
N SER A 183 0.64 4.17 7.80
CA SER A 183 -0.68 3.60 8.14
C SER A 183 -1.76 3.85 7.10
N CYS A 184 -1.47 4.61 6.03
CA CYS A 184 -2.43 4.96 4.99
C CYS A 184 -2.44 3.97 3.82
N PHE A 185 -1.65 2.88 3.91
CA PHE A 185 -1.43 1.96 2.79
C PHE A 185 -1.76 0.53 3.20
N LEU A 186 -2.64 -0.09 2.41
CA LEU A 186 -2.99 -1.50 2.48
C LEU A 186 -2.70 -2.14 1.12
N HIS A 187 -1.67 -2.95 1.05
CA HIS A 187 -1.26 -3.68 -0.15
C HIS A 187 -1.81 -5.11 -0.08
N VAL A 188 -2.73 -5.46 -0.97
CA VAL A 188 -3.29 -6.81 -1.08
C VAL A 188 -2.45 -7.61 -2.05
N ALA A 189 -1.91 -8.72 -1.57
CA ALA A 189 -1.02 -9.61 -2.32
C ALA A 189 -1.53 -11.05 -2.24
N ASP A 190 -1.40 -11.81 -3.32
CA ASP A 190 -1.49 -13.26 -3.31
C ASP A 190 -0.10 -13.83 -3.02
N ALA A 191 0.03 -14.77 -2.10
CA ALA A 191 1.30 -15.42 -1.76
C ALA A 191 1.92 -16.16 -2.94
N ALA A 192 1.11 -16.58 -3.92
CA ALA A 192 1.60 -17.18 -5.16
C ALA A 192 2.21 -16.17 -6.15
N GLN A 193 2.18 -14.86 -5.85
CA GLN A 193 2.74 -13.83 -6.70
C GLN A 193 4.19 -13.53 -6.32
N THR A 194 5.02 -13.26 -7.33
CA THR A 194 6.34 -12.65 -7.11
C THR A 194 6.23 -11.16 -7.38
N LEU A 195 6.66 -10.34 -6.40
CA LEU A 195 6.76 -8.91 -6.60
C LEU A 195 8.20 -8.53 -7.00
N LEU A 196 8.36 -7.46 -7.79
CA LEU A 196 9.67 -6.95 -8.18
C LEU A 196 10.43 -6.43 -6.95
N THR A 197 11.57 -7.05 -6.62
CA THR A 197 12.22 -6.87 -5.30
C THR A 197 13.68 -6.41 -5.32
N GLN A 198 14.40 -6.45 -6.45
CA GLN A 198 15.86 -6.27 -6.38
C GLN A 198 16.30 -4.86 -5.91
N ALA A 199 15.57 -3.81 -6.28
CA ALA A 199 15.89 -2.43 -5.90
C ALA A 199 14.85 -1.76 -5.00
N PHE A 200 13.65 -2.34 -4.88
CA PHE A 200 12.53 -1.74 -4.17
C PHE A 200 12.17 -2.52 -2.92
N LYS A 201 11.67 -1.79 -1.94
CA LYS A 201 11.36 -2.24 -0.60
C LYS A 201 9.89 -1.99 -0.27
N PRO A 202 9.25 -2.90 0.48
CA PRO A 202 7.86 -2.71 0.89
C PRO A 202 7.71 -1.60 1.92
N PHE A 203 6.59 -0.89 1.88
CA PHE A 203 6.13 0.03 2.92
C PHE A 203 4.62 -0.14 3.10
N GLY A 204 4.07 0.37 4.21
CA GLY A 204 2.68 0.17 4.56
C GLY A 204 2.37 -1.22 5.10
N THR A 205 1.08 -1.51 5.21
CA THR A 205 0.57 -2.82 5.65
C THR A 205 0.30 -3.70 4.45
N PHE A 206 0.74 -4.97 4.50
CA PHE A 206 0.46 -5.97 3.49
C PHE A 206 -0.57 -6.98 4.00
N LEU A 207 -1.68 -7.12 3.29
CA LEU A 207 -2.59 -8.27 3.43
C LEU A 207 -2.14 -9.35 2.44
N ILE A 208 -1.46 -10.37 2.96
CA ILE A 208 -0.99 -11.50 2.16
C ILE A 208 -2.05 -12.60 2.22
N CYS A 209 -2.57 -12.96 1.05
CA CYS A 209 -3.61 -13.97 0.84
C CYS A 209 -2.95 -15.27 0.41
N PHE A 210 -3.10 -16.31 1.21
CA PHE A 210 -2.81 -17.69 0.86
C PHE A 210 -4.12 -18.35 0.39
N ASP A 211 -4.08 -19.66 0.14
CA ASP A 211 -5.23 -20.42 -0.37
C ASP A 211 -6.55 -20.06 0.31
N SER A 212 -6.69 -20.34 1.61
CA SER A 212 -7.92 -20.09 2.38
C SER A 212 -7.71 -19.17 3.60
N GLN A 213 -6.51 -18.58 3.72
CA GLN A 213 -6.13 -17.75 4.85
C GLN A 213 -5.50 -16.45 4.38
N CYS A 214 -5.58 -15.42 5.21
CA CYS A 214 -4.83 -14.19 4.98
C CYS A 214 -4.20 -13.69 6.28
N ILE A 215 -3.11 -12.95 6.17
CA ILE A 215 -2.45 -12.31 7.29
C ILE A 215 -2.09 -10.87 6.94
N CYS A 216 -2.19 -9.98 7.91
CA CYS A 216 -1.68 -8.62 7.79
C CYS A 216 -0.27 -8.52 8.37
N ILE A 217 0.66 -7.92 7.62
CA ILE A 217 2.06 -7.76 7.99
C ILE A 217 2.48 -6.31 7.77
N ASP A 218 2.99 -5.68 8.83
CA ASP A 218 3.56 -4.32 8.78
C ASP A 218 5.09 -4.34 8.73
N ASP A 219 5.71 -5.49 9.02
CA ASP A 219 7.16 -5.68 9.05
C ASP A 219 7.71 -5.88 7.63
N PRO A 220 8.46 -4.92 7.08
CA PRO A 220 8.84 -4.96 5.67
C PRO A 220 9.82 -6.08 5.34
N GLU A 221 10.68 -6.48 6.27
CA GLU A 221 11.59 -7.61 6.10
C GLU A 221 10.81 -8.91 5.94
N THR A 222 9.76 -9.12 6.75
CA THR A 222 8.85 -10.27 6.62
C THR A 222 8.13 -10.25 5.28
N VAL A 223 7.64 -9.08 4.84
CA VAL A 223 7.00 -8.95 3.52
C VAL A 223 7.99 -9.29 2.41
N THR A 224 9.24 -8.82 2.51
CA THR A 224 10.29 -9.12 1.54
C THR A 224 10.61 -10.61 1.52
N GLU A 225 10.59 -11.29 2.66
CA GLU A 225 10.82 -12.73 2.73
C GLU A 225 9.67 -13.55 2.12
N LEU A 226 8.43 -13.12 2.32
CA LEU A 226 7.25 -13.85 1.85
C LEU A 226 6.91 -13.60 0.38
N LEU A 227 7.17 -12.40 -0.14
CA LEU A 227 6.84 -11.99 -1.51
C LEU A 227 8.07 -11.76 -2.39
N GLY A 228 9.27 -11.97 -1.83
CA GLY A 228 10.54 -11.81 -2.51
C GLY A 228 10.82 -12.94 -3.50
N GLY A 229 10.83 -12.63 -4.79
CA GLY A 229 11.26 -13.58 -5.81
C GLY A 229 12.32 -12.99 -6.75
N ALA A 230 13.13 -13.88 -7.32
CA ALA A 230 14.13 -13.54 -8.32
C ALA A 230 13.44 -13.37 -9.68
N ASN A 231 13.32 -12.13 -10.14
CA ASN A 231 13.05 -11.72 -11.52
C ASN A 231 11.96 -12.53 -12.24
N THR A 232 10.72 -12.08 -12.11
CA THR A 232 9.77 -12.23 -13.21
C THR A 232 9.35 -10.82 -13.64
N ASP A 233 9.76 -10.42 -14.85
CA ASP A 233 9.42 -9.13 -15.46
C ASP A 233 7.93 -9.04 -15.87
N GLU A 234 7.16 -10.08 -15.58
CA GLU A 234 5.76 -10.18 -15.97
C GLU A 234 4.86 -9.96 -14.76
N VAL A 235 4.45 -8.70 -14.58
CA VAL A 235 3.30 -8.37 -13.72
C VAL A 235 2.04 -8.89 -14.44
N VAL A 236 1.77 -10.18 -14.27
CA VAL A 236 0.57 -10.82 -14.83
C VAL A 236 -0.66 -10.25 -14.12
N TRP A 237 -1.64 -9.80 -14.91
CA TRP A 237 -2.95 -9.43 -14.37
C TRP A 237 -3.56 -10.63 -13.64
N ARG A 238 -3.79 -10.47 -12.33
CA ARG A 238 -4.42 -11.48 -11.48
C ARG A 238 -5.82 -11.01 -11.13
N ASP A 239 -6.79 -11.90 -11.27
CA ASP A 239 -8.15 -11.62 -10.83
C ASP A 239 -8.28 -11.81 -9.32
N TYR A 240 -8.29 -10.71 -8.57
CA TYR A 240 -8.48 -10.76 -7.12
C TYR A 240 -9.91 -11.12 -6.71
N SER A 241 -10.87 -11.26 -7.64
CA SER A 241 -12.18 -11.84 -7.34
C SER A 241 -12.02 -13.28 -6.88
N GLU A 242 -11.18 -14.07 -7.56
CA GLU A 242 -10.85 -15.43 -7.17
C GLU A 242 -10.06 -15.45 -5.85
N VAL A 243 -9.05 -14.58 -5.73
CA VAL A 243 -8.21 -14.48 -4.52
C VAL A 243 -9.08 -14.21 -3.29
N LEU A 244 -9.93 -13.18 -3.34
CA LEU A 244 -10.83 -12.84 -2.25
C LEU A 244 -11.92 -13.90 -2.05
N GLY A 245 -12.41 -14.52 -3.14
CA GLY A 245 -13.42 -15.58 -3.08
C GLY A 245 -12.96 -16.82 -2.31
N ARG A 246 -11.68 -17.20 -2.43
CA ARG A 246 -11.11 -18.32 -1.67
C ARG A 246 -11.09 -18.06 -0.16
N LEU A 247 -10.99 -16.79 0.26
CA LEU A 247 -10.93 -16.39 1.68
C LEU A 247 -12.29 -16.37 2.37
N VAL A 248 -13.40 -16.39 1.61
CA VAL A 248 -14.78 -16.36 2.14
C VAL A 248 -15.28 -17.78 2.49
N GLN A 249 -14.61 -18.84 2.01
CA GLN A 249 -15.05 -20.21 2.29
C GLN A 249 -14.85 -20.58 3.78
N PRO A 250 -15.86 -21.16 4.46
CA PRO A 250 -15.72 -21.60 5.85
C PRO A 250 -14.63 -22.66 5.96
N LEU A 251 -13.59 -22.38 6.75
CA LEU A 251 -12.51 -23.33 6.97
C LEU A 251 -13.01 -24.53 7.80
N ALA A 252 -12.76 -25.74 7.31
CA ALA A 252 -12.65 -26.92 8.15
C ALA A 252 -11.35 -26.78 8.96
N VAL A 253 -11.47 -26.37 10.23
CA VAL A 253 -10.48 -26.47 11.33
C VAL A 253 -9.00 -26.65 10.92
N GLU A 254 -8.41 -25.67 10.23
CA GLU A 254 -6.95 -25.55 10.14
C GLU A 254 -6.50 -24.28 10.84
N THR A 255 -6.20 -24.44 12.13
CA THR A 255 -5.72 -23.37 13.00
C THR A 255 -4.22 -23.15 12.89
N ARG A 256 -3.53 -23.80 11.94
CA ARG A 256 -2.09 -23.57 11.73
C ARG A 256 -1.91 -22.51 10.65
N LEU A 257 -1.07 -21.53 10.97
CA LEU A 257 -0.64 -20.53 10.00
C LEU A 257 0.20 -21.21 8.93
N ILE A 258 0.01 -20.80 7.68
CA ILE A 258 0.81 -21.28 6.55
C ILE A 258 2.24 -20.73 6.59
N VAL A 259 2.49 -19.67 7.38
CA VAL A 259 3.80 -19.04 7.52
C VAL A 259 4.70 -19.82 8.46
N ASP A 260 5.96 -20.01 8.05
CA ASP A 260 7.02 -20.64 8.82
C ASP A 260 7.22 -19.98 10.20
N ASP A 261 7.35 -20.80 11.25
CA ASP A 261 7.52 -20.32 12.63
C ASP A 261 8.79 -19.48 12.80
N GLY A 262 9.87 -19.78 12.07
CA GLY A 262 11.10 -18.99 12.09
C GLY A 262 10.94 -17.59 11.50
N ILE A 263 10.06 -17.42 10.50
CA ILE A 263 9.68 -16.09 9.97
C ILE A 263 8.95 -15.30 11.06
N ILE A 264 8.01 -15.94 11.76
CA ILE A 264 7.23 -15.33 12.84
C ILE A 264 8.14 -14.90 13.99
N ASP A 265 9.10 -15.74 14.37
CA ASP A 265 10.06 -15.45 15.44
C ASP A 265 10.91 -14.22 15.11
N ARG A 266 11.47 -14.16 13.90
CA ARG A 266 12.25 -13.01 13.44
C ARG A 266 11.41 -11.73 13.39
N MET A 267 10.15 -11.82 12.96
CA MET A 267 9.21 -10.69 12.99
C MET A 267 8.94 -10.23 14.43
N ALA A 268 8.73 -11.16 15.35
CA ALA A 268 8.49 -10.85 16.76
C ALA A 268 9.71 -10.20 17.42
N GLU A 269 10.92 -10.67 17.10
CA GLU A 269 12.18 -10.08 17.56
C GLU A 269 12.33 -8.62 17.09
N ARG A 270 12.11 -8.35 15.80
CA ARG A 270 12.14 -6.98 15.25
C ARG A 270 11.10 -6.08 15.92
N ALA A 271 9.89 -6.58 16.14
CA ALA A 271 8.84 -5.85 16.84
C ALA A 271 9.22 -5.52 18.29
N ALA A 272 9.87 -6.44 19.00
CA ALA A 272 10.38 -6.19 20.35
C ALA A 272 11.49 -5.12 20.36
N ASN A 273 12.44 -5.21 19.42
CA ASN A 273 13.51 -4.24 19.27
C ASN A 273 12.99 -2.84 18.93
N LYS A 274 11.92 -2.73 18.12
CA LYS A 274 11.27 -1.44 17.83
C LYS A 274 10.63 -0.81 19.07
N LYS A 275 10.08 -1.61 19.99
CA LYS A 275 9.51 -1.11 21.26
C LYS A 275 10.56 -0.51 22.18
N LEU A 276 11.76 -1.09 22.22
CA LEU A 276 12.87 -0.59 23.05
C LEU A 276 13.42 0.77 22.59
N ARG A 277 13.15 1.15 21.33
CA ARG A 277 13.58 2.44 20.76
C ARG A 277 12.63 3.60 21.09
N PHE A 278 11.50 3.35 21.75
CA PHE A 278 10.63 4.42 22.23
C PHE A 278 11.20 5.02 23.51
N ASP A 279 11.62 6.28 23.44
CA ASP A 279 11.89 7.10 24.62
C ASP A 279 10.54 7.64 25.15
N PRO A 280 10.13 7.31 26.39
CA PRO A 280 8.89 7.84 26.94
C PRO A 280 9.03 9.36 27.11
N LEU A 281 8.35 10.13 26.26
CA LEU A 281 8.23 11.57 26.43
C LEU A 281 7.51 11.88 27.75
N ASP A 282 8.31 12.31 28.73
CA ASP A 282 8.03 13.04 29.98
C ASP A 282 6.65 12.83 30.65
N THR A 283 6.64 11.98 31.67
CA THR A 283 5.52 11.76 32.59
C THR A 283 5.38 12.92 33.58
N ASN A 284 4.84 14.07 33.16
CA ASN A 284 4.44 15.15 34.11
C ASN A 284 3.30 16.05 33.61
N GLN A 285 2.32 15.47 32.91
CA GLN A 285 0.98 16.04 32.81
C GLN A 285 -0.06 14.93 33.09
N PRO A 286 -1.18 15.22 33.77
CA PRO A 286 -2.15 14.20 34.12
C PRO A 286 -2.71 13.57 32.84
N GLN A 287 -2.27 12.35 32.58
CA GLN A 287 -2.71 11.56 31.44
C GLN A 287 -4.19 11.24 31.60
N LEU A 288 -5.02 11.81 30.73
CA LEU A 288 -6.28 11.18 30.39
C LEU A 288 -5.90 9.88 29.68
N GLY A 289 -5.95 8.77 30.42
CA GLY A 289 -5.53 7.46 29.93
C GLY A 289 -6.18 7.13 28.59
N LEU A 290 -5.35 6.95 27.57
CA LEU A 290 -5.76 6.34 26.31
C LEU A 290 -4.93 5.07 26.13
N PRO A 291 -5.56 3.88 26.14
CA PRO A 291 -4.88 2.67 25.74
C PRO A 291 -4.52 2.77 24.25
N LEU A 292 -3.34 2.26 23.88
CA LEU A 292 -2.96 1.98 22.49
C LEU A 292 -4.03 1.06 21.87
N THR A 293 -5.03 1.70 21.28
CA THR A 293 -6.07 1.06 20.49
C THR A 293 -5.71 1.40 19.06
N PHE A 294 -5.45 0.36 18.26
CA PHE A 294 -5.44 0.43 16.82
C PHE A 294 -6.58 1.31 16.34
N LEU A 295 -6.31 2.16 15.34
CA LEU A 295 -7.33 2.86 14.59
C LEU A 295 -8.28 1.82 13.96
N VAL A 296 -9.33 1.46 14.70
CA VAL A 296 -10.59 1.11 14.10
C VAL A 296 -11.15 2.42 13.57
N LEU A 297 -11.39 2.46 12.26
CA LEU A 297 -12.16 3.46 11.55
C LEU A 297 -13.28 4.00 12.46
N LYS A 298 -13.18 5.28 12.82
CA LYS A 298 -14.33 6.05 13.28
C LYS A 298 -14.56 7.16 12.31
#